data_AF-A0A2M6GIK0-F1
#
_entry.id   AF-A0A2M6GIK0-F1
#
_cell.length_a   1.000
_cell.length_b   1.000
_cell.length_c   1.000
_cell.angle_alpha   90.00
_cell.angle_beta   90.00
_cell.angle_gamma   90.00
#
_symmetry.space_group_name_H-M   'P 1'
#
loop_
_entity.id
_entity.type
_entity.pdbx_description
1 polymer ?
#
loop_
_entity_poly.entity_id
_entity_poly.type
_entity_poly.pdbx_seq_one_letter_code
_entity_poly.pdbx_strand_id
1 'polypeptide(L)'
;MRKPIVFLLTLFVILSCNRNQCEINPEIAKVSVDVKLERIDQSFFQARNENDIRAFLESNQTFARKYLQPDQYLNEATLANSLFKLTQEPNLQKFARQTQDRFGDMADIETDLENGFKHLKYYYPQAPVPAVKTFISGLLGPDLLVSDSLVVLGIDYFVGKQASYRPQQPDYILQRYDKAYMVPAVFLQLS
;
A
#
# COMPACT_ATOMS: atom_id res chain seq x y z
N MET A 1 -46.65 -22.73 26.17
CA MET A 1 -45.97 -21.72 27.00
C MET A 1 -44.48 -21.56 26.64
N ARG A 2 -44.12 -21.41 25.35
CA ARG A 2 -42.70 -21.34 24.87
C ARG A 2 -42.29 -19.98 24.27
N LYS A 3 -43.24 -19.06 24.08
CA LYS A 3 -43.01 -17.73 23.49
C LYS A 3 -42.20 -16.74 24.36
N PRO A 4 -42.28 -16.72 25.71
CA PRO A 4 -41.50 -15.75 26.49
C PRO A 4 -40.00 -16.05 26.52
N ILE A 5 -39.58 -17.32 26.38
CA ILE A 5 -38.17 -17.71 26.35
C ILE A 5 -37.48 -17.27 25.05
N VAL A 6 -38.16 -17.40 23.91
CA VAL A 6 -37.64 -16.93 22.61
C VAL A 6 -37.51 -15.41 22.60
N PHE A 7 -38.46 -14.69 23.21
CA PHE A 7 -38.41 -13.23 23.31
C PHE A 7 -37.26 -12.76 24.23
N LEU A 8 -37.04 -13.45 25.36
CA LEU A 8 -35.94 -13.16 26.28
C LEU A 8 -34.56 -13.42 25.65
N LEU A 9 -34.43 -14.52 24.87
CA LEU A 9 -33.19 -14.86 24.17
C LEU A 9 -32.87 -13.85 23.06
N THR A 10 -33.89 -13.40 22.34
CA THR A 10 -33.73 -12.37 21.29
C THR A 10 -33.29 -11.04 21.90
N LEU A 11 -33.85 -10.65 23.05
CA LEU A 11 -33.49 -9.42 23.77
C LEU A 11 -32.03 -9.43 24.28
N PHE A 12 -31.52 -10.60 24.70
CA PHE A 12 -30.15 -10.75 25.19
C PHE A 12 -29.09 -10.59 24.07
N VAL A 13 -29.41 -11.01 22.84
CA VAL A 13 -28.52 -10.89 21.67
C VAL A 13 -28.33 -9.43 21.26
N ILE A 14 -29.38 -8.59 21.37
CA ILE A 14 -29.31 -7.16 21.01
C ILE A 14 -28.51 -6.35 22.03
N LEU A 15 -28.51 -6.75 23.31
CA LEU A 15 -27.78 -6.08 24.39
C LEU A 15 -26.30 -6.47 24.47
N SER A 16 -25.90 -7.62 23.90
CA SER A 16 -24.50 -8.07 23.88
C SER A 16 -23.67 -7.40 22.77
N CYS A 17 -24.32 -6.75 21.81
CA CYS A 17 -23.66 -6.06 20.71
C CYS A 17 -23.15 -4.69 21.17
N ASN A 18 -22.11 -4.70 22.01
CA ASN A 18 -21.42 -3.49 22.41
C ASN A 18 -20.56 -3.02 21.22
N ARG A 19 -21.04 -2.01 20.49
CA ARG A 19 -20.27 -1.34 19.43
C ARG A 19 -19.22 -0.45 20.07
N ASN A 20 -18.22 -1.08 20.70
CA ASN A 20 -17.00 -0.36 21.05
C ASN A 20 -16.38 0.07 19.73
N GLN A 21 -16.23 1.38 19.54
CA GLN A 21 -15.47 1.90 18.41
C GLN A 21 -14.05 1.35 18.56
N CYS A 22 -13.46 0.86 17.47
CA CYS A 22 -12.08 0.40 17.46
C CYS A 22 -11.17 1.63 17.57
N GLU A 23 -11.06 2.18 18.76
CA GLU A 23 -10.21 3.33 19.05
C GLU A 23 -8.81 2.85 19.41
N ILE A 24 -7.81 3.61 18.99
CA ILE A 24 -6.43 3.39 19.38
C ILE A 24 -6.29 3.59 20.89
N ASN A 25 -5.52 2.71 21.55
CA ASN A 25 -5.24 2.85 22.99
C ASN A 25 -4.61 4.24 23.25
N PRO A 26 -5.09 5.03 24.23
CA PRO A 26 -4.57 6.36 24.53
C PRO A 26 -3.06 6.42 24.78
N GLU A 27 -2.45 5.36 25.33
CA GLU A 27 -1.00 5.29 25.55
C GLU A 27 -0.23 5.09 24.23
N ILE A 28 -0.80 4.35 23.29
CA ILE A 28 -0.21 4.15 21.96
C ILE A 28 -0.37 5.42 21.11
N ALA A 29 -1.50 6.11 21.24
CA ALA A 29 -1.77 7.36 20.51
C ALA A 29 -0.75 8.47 20.82
N LYS A 30 -0.14 8.45 22.02
CA LYS A 30 0.91 9.39 22.46
C LYS A 30 2.28 9.10 21.86
N VAL A 31 2.50 7.92 21.26
CA VAL A 31 3.79 7.57 20.66
C VAL A 31 4.03 8.46 19.45
N SER A 32 5.15 9.18 19.43
CA SER A 32 5.52 10.05 18.31
C SER A 32 6.06 9.20 17.16
N VAL A 33 5.30 9.15 16.07
CA VAL A 33 5.70 8.57 14.79
C VAL A 33 5.25 9.53 13.71
N ASP A 34 6.13 9.82 12.76
CA ASP A 34 5.83 10.58 11.56
C ASP A 34 6.04 9.65 10.36
N VAL A 35 4.95 9.33 9.67
CA VAL A 35 5.00 8.55 8.43
C VAL A 35 4.67 9.49 7.30
N LYS A 36 5.65 9.72 6.43
CA LYS A 36 5.43 10.48 5.20
C LYS A 36 5.29 9.52 4.02
N LEU A 37 4.11 9.51 3.39
CA LEU A 37 3.86 8.74 2.19
C LEU A 37 4.23 9.56 0.95
N GLU A 38 5.19 9.08 0.17
CA GLU A 38 5.62 9.73 -1.07
C GLU A 38 4.95 9.10 -2.29
N ARG A 39 4.21 9.93 -3.04
CA ARG A 39 3.52 9.56 -4.29
C ARG A 39 4.44 9.50 -5.51
N ILE A 40 5.48 8.67 -5.45
CA ILE A 40 6.47 8.60 -6.53
C ILE A 40 5.87 8.03 -7.83
N ASP A 41 4.78 7.24 -7.75
CA ASP A 41 3.97 6.82 -8.91
C ASP A 41 3.54 8.00 -9.78
N GLN A 42 3.15 9.13 -9.18
CA GLN A 42 2.71 10.29 -9.95
C GLN A 42 3.85 10.92 -10.75
N SER A 43 5.01 11.11 -10.11
CA SER A 43 6.20 11.64 -10.80
C SER A 43 6.72 10.69 -11.88
N PHE A 44 6.60 9.38 -11.67
CA PHE A 44 6.99 8.37 -12.66
C PHE A 44 6.18 8.50 -13.96
N PHE A 45 4.85 8.62 -13.86
CA PHE A 45 3.99 8.80 -15.05
C PHE A 45 4.05 10.21 -15.67
N GLN A 46 4.74 11.18 -15.04
CA GLN A 46 4.97 12.51 -15.61
C GLN A 46 6.21 12.56 -16.51
N ALA A 47 7.03 11.51 -16.55
CA ALA A 47 8.22 11.44 -17.39
C ALA A 47 7.88 11.56 -18.88
N ARG A 48 8.58 12.46 -19.59
CA ARG A 48 8.38 12.75 -21.02
C ARG A 48 9.48 12.17 -21.90
N ASN A 49 10.59 11.78 -21.31
CA ASN A 49 11.75 11.22 -22.00
C ASN A 49 12.60 10.37 -21.03
N GLU A 50 13.63 9.70 -21.54
CA GLU A 50 14.51 8.84 -20.73
C GLU A 50 15.32 9.61 -19.68
N ASN A 51 15.66 10.88 -19.90
CA ASN A 51 16.39 11.67 -18.89
C ASN A 51 15.50 11.99 -17.68
N ASP A 52 14.21 12.20 -17.88
CA ASP A 52 13.26 12.35 -16.77
C ASP A 52 13.21 11.07 -15.92
N ILE A 53 13.28 9.89 -16.55
CA ILE A 53 13.39 8.61 -15.84
C ILE A 53 14.71 8.50 -15.07
N ARG A 54 15.84 8.91 -15.67
CA ARG A 54 17.12 8.92 -14.94
C ARG A 54 17.06 9.83 -13.72
N ALA A 55 16.53 11.05 -13.85
CA ALA A 55 16.33 11.96 -12.74
C ALA A 55 15.38 11.39 -11.66
N PHE A 56 14.33 10.67 -12.08
CA PHE A 56 13.46 9.93 -11.17
C PHE A 56 14.22 8.84 -10.39
N LEU A 57 15.07 8.06 -11.06
CA LEU A 57 15.90 7.04 -10.41
C LEU A 57 16.93 7.65 -9.45
N GLU A 58 17.57 8.75 -9.85
CA GLU A 58 18.54 9.48 -9.03
C GLU A 58 17.93 10.08 -7.76
N SER A 59 16.70 10.60 -7.85
CA SER A 59 15.95 11.10 -6.68
C SER A 59 15.37 9.98 -5.80
N ASN A 60 15.25 8.76 -6.32
CA ASN A 60 14.65 7.61 -5.65
C ASN A 60 15.61 6.41 -5.52
N GLN A 61 16.88 6.65 -5.21
CA GLN A 61 17.92 5.61 -5.27
C GLN A 61 17.63 4.37 -4.41
N THR A 62 17.11 4.54 -3.19
CA THR A 62 16.79 3.41 -2.32
C THR A 62 15.65 2.56 -2.90
N PHE A 63 14.64 3.22 -3.49
CA PHE A 63 13.58 2.53 -4.23
C PHE A 63 14.14 1.83 -5.46
N ALA A 64 14.94 2.51 -6.29
CA ALA A 64 15.54 1.92 -7.48
C ALA A 64 16.34 0.66 -7.12
N ARG A 65 17.26 0.75 -6.15
CA ARG A 65 18.09 -0.39 -5.73
C ARG A 65 17.27 -1.55 -5.17
N LYS A 66 16.32 -1.28 -4.27
CA LYS A 66 15.58 -2.34 -3.55
C LYS A 66 14.43 -2.94 -4.34
N TYR A 67 13.67 -2.11 -5.05
CA TYR A 67 12.44 -2.50 -5.75
C TYR A 67 12.69 -2.84 -7.22
N LEU A 68 13.44 -2.00 -7.94
CA LEU A 68 13.67 -2.20 -9.38
C LEU A 68 14.86 -3.13 -9.69
N GLN A 69 15.73 -3.39 -8.71
CA GLN A 69 16.86 -4.32 -8.81
C GLN A 69 17.71 -4.08 -10.09
N PRO A 70 18.32 -2.89 -10.25
CA PRO A 70 18.97 -2.46 -11.49
C PRO A 70 20.08 -3.41 -11.98
N ASP A 71 20.68 -4.19 -11.07
CA ASP A 71 21.70 -5.19 -11.39
C ASP A 71 21.18 -6.33 -12.29
N GLN A 72 19.86 -6.47 -12.44
CA GLN A 72 19.22 -7.39 -13.39
C GLN A 72 19.22 -6.87 -14.83
N TYR A 73 19.58 -5.60 -15.05
CA TYR A 73 19.62 -4.96 -16.36
C TYR A 73 21.06 -4.87 -16.85
N LEU A 74 21.24 -4.85 -18.18
CA LEU A 74 22.56 -4.73 -18.80
C LEU A 74 23.31 -3.46 -18.36
N ASN A 75 22.58 -2.36 -18.20
CA ASN A 75 23.06 -1.07 -17.73
C ASN A 75 21.88 -0.15 -17.40
N GLU A 76 22.16 0.98 -16.75
CA GLU A 76 21.18 2.00 -16.40
C GLU A 76 20.40 2.54 -17.61
N ALA A 77 21.03 2.69 -18.78
CA ALA A 77 20.36 3.19 -19.98
C ALA A 77 19.25 2.23 -20.45
N THR A 78 19.49 0.92 -20.35
CA THR A 78 18.53 -0.11 -20.71
C THR A 78 17.35 -0.12 -19.74
N LEU A 79 17.60 0.03 -18.44
CA LEU A 79 16.57 0.20 -17.43
C LEU A 79 15.72 1.46 -17.69
N ALA A 80 16.37 2.61 -17.89
CA ALA A 80 15.69 3.88 -18.15
C ALA A 80 14.81 3.83 -19.41
N ASN A 81 15.32 3.25 -20.51
CA ASN A 81 14.54 3.07 -21.74
C ASN A 81 13.34 2.14 -21.52
N SER A 82 13.50 1.06 -20.76
CA SER A 82 12.44 0.08 -20.49
C SER A 82 11.32 0.69 -19.64
N LEU A 83 11.70 1.42 -18.59
CA LEU A 83 10.77 2.16 -17.74
C LEU A 83 10.08 3.29 -18.51
N PHE A 84 10.81 4.03 -19.35
CA PHE A 84 10.19 5.07 -20.17
C PHE A 84 9.13 4.46 -21.10
N LYS A 85 9.44 3.37 -21.82
CA LYS A 85 8.46 2.65 -22.64
C LYS A 85 7.24 2.22 -21.84
N LEU A 86 7.44 1.74 -20.61
CA LEU A 86 6.35 1.36 -19.71
C LEU A 86 5.43 2.56 -19.41
N THR A 87 5.98 3.74 -19.07
CA THR A 87 5.16 4.96 -18.84
C THR A 87 4.35 5.40 -20.05
N GLN A 88 4.78 5.04 -21.26
CA GLN A 88 4.09 5.40 -22.51
C GLN A 88 3.08 4.33 -22.97
N GLU A 89 2.98 3.20 -22.28
CA GLU A 89 2.05 2.13 -22.70
C GLU A 89 0.59 2.58 -22.45
N PRO A 90 -0.26 2.63 -23.49
CA PRO A 90 -1.59 3.23 -23.38
C PRO A 90 -2.53 2.54 -22.37
N ASN A 91 -2.47 1.22 -22.26
CA ASN A 91 -3.32 0.48 -21.32
C ASN A 91 -2.90 0.74 -19.87
N LEU A 92 -1.59 0.81 -19.62
CA LEU A 92 -1.02 1.13 -18.33
C LEU A 92 -1.31 2.58 -17.97
N GLN A 93 -1.25 3.54 -18.89
CA GLN A 93 -1.68 4.92 -18.59
C GLN A 93 -3.17 5.00 -18.22
N LYS A 94 -4.02 4.19 -18.86
CA LYS A 94 -5.45 4.11 -18.49
C LYS A 94 -5.62 3.47 -17.11
N PHE A 95 -4.89 2.40 -16.85
CA PHE A 95 -4.94 1.70 -15.57
C PHE A 95 -4.38 2.55 -14.43
N ALA A 96 -3.26 3.23 -14.65
CA ALA A 96 -2.64 4.13 -13.68
C ALA A 96 -3.58 5.26 -13.28
N ARG A 97 -4.33 5.85 -14.23
CA ARG A 97 -5.38 6.83 -13.93
C ARG A 97 -6.48 6.24 -13.05
N GLN A 98 -7.01 5.07 -13.41
CA GLN A 98 -8.01 4.38 -12.58
C GLN A 98 -7.49 4.13 -11.15
N THR A 99 -6.24 3.68 -11.02
CA THR A 99 -5.59 3.45 -9.74
C THR A 99 -5.44 4.76 -8.96
N GLN A 100 -4.93 5.82 -9.57
CA GLN A 100 -4.77 7.12 -8.93
C GLN A 100 -6.11 7.69 -8.43
N ASP A 101 -7.18 7.57 -9.24
CA ASP A 101 -8.53 7.99 -8.87
C ASP A 101 -9.07 7.21 -7.66
N ARG A 102 -8.78 5.91 -7.57
CA ARG A 102 -9.19 5.06 -6.43
C ARG A 102 -8.51 5.48 -5.12
N PHE A 103 -7.26 5.95 -5.19
CA PHE A 103 -6.44 6.22 -4.02
C PHE A 103 -6.45 7.70 -3.59
N GLY A 104 -6.75 8.65 -4.47
CA GLY A 104 -6.88 10.06 -4.11
C GLY A 104 -5.60 10.64 -3.49
N ASP A 105 -5.75 11.35 -2.38
CA ASP A 105 -4.65 11.93 -1.59
C ASP A 105 -3.93 10.93 -0.67
N MET A 106 -4.55 9.78 -0.40
CA MET A 106 -4.06 8.73 0.50
C MET A 106 -3.85 9.17 1.96
N ALA A 107 -4.50 10.24 2.42
CA ALA A 107 -4.40 10.71 3.80
C ALA A 107 -4.90 9.65 4.81
N ASP A 108 -5.90 8.86 4.43
CA ASP A 108 -6.41 7.74 5.22
C ASP A 108 -5.37 6.63 5.37
N ILE A 109 -4.68 6.28 4.28
CA ILE A 109 -3.60 5.29 4.28
C ILE A 109 -2.40 5.76 5.10
N GLU A 110 -2.01 7.03 4.98
CA GLU A 110 -0.92 7.61 5.76
C GLU A 110 -1.24 7.55 7.27
N THR A 111 -2.47 7.91 7.64
CA THR A 111 -2.96 7.82 9.03
C THR A 111 -2.95 6.38 9.55
N ASP A 112 -3.41 5.42 8.74
CA ASP A 112 -3.43 4.00 9.13
C ASP A 112 -2.02 3.42 9.28
N LEU A 113 -1.08 3.80 8.41
CA LEU A 113 0.33 3.45 8.54
C LEU A 113 0.94 4.05 9.81
N GLU A 114 0.71 5.33 10.06
CA GLU A 114 1.18 6.00 11.28
C GLU A 114 0.66 5.29 12.53
N ASN A 115 -0.63 4.96 12.56
CA ASN A 115 -1.22 4.20 13.66
C ASN A 115 -0.56 2.82 13.81
N GLY A 116 -0.33 2.09 12.72
CA GLY A 116 0.34 0.79 12.79
C GLY A 116 1.78 0.90 13.29
N PHE A 117 2.55 1.90 12.85
CA PHE A 117 3.91 2.14 13.33
C PHE A 117 3.95 2.65 14.77
N LYS A 118 2.94 3.39 15.24
CA LYS A 118 2.77 3.73 16.68
C LYS A 118 2.65 2.46 17.52
N HIS A 119 1.83 1.50 17.09
CA HIS A 119 1.73 0.20 17.76
C HIS A 119 3.08 -0.53 17.75
N LEU A 120 3.75 -0.58 16.60
CA LEU A 120 5.06 -1.22 16.49
C LEU A 120 6.09 -0.59 17.44
N LYS A 121 6.18 0.74 17.46
CA LYS A 121 7.09 1.50 18.35
C LYS A 121 6.74 1.36 19.82
N TYR A 122 5.46 1.27 20.17
CA TYR A 122 5.03 1.09 21.56
C TYR A 122 5.57 -0.24 22.13
N TYR A 123 5.41 -1.34 21.40
CA TYR A 123 5.87 -2.65 21.84
C TYR A 123 7.36 -2.91 21.57
N TYR A 124 7.90 -2.29 20.53
CA TYR A 124 9.29 -2.42 20.10
C TYR A 124 9.91 -1.04 19.86
N PRO A 125 10.37 -0.33 20.92
CA PRO A 125 10.85 1.05 20.81
C PRO A 125 11.99 1.25 19.79
N GLN A 126 12.79 0.21 19.57
CA GLN A 126 13.92 0.21 18.63
C GLN A 126 13.52 -0.12 17.18
N ALA A 127 12.27 -0.53 16.90
CA ALA A 127 11.83 -0.86 15.56
C ALA A 127 11.95 0.37 14.65
N PRO A 128 12.54 0.27 13.45
CA PRO A 128 12.66 1.42 12.56
C PRO A 128 11.29 1.81 11.99
N VAL A 129 11.16 3.10 11.61
CA VAL A 129 10.03 3.58 10.82
C VAL A 129 10.57 3.84 9.41
N PRO A 130 10.25 2.97 8.44
CA PRO A 130 10.77 3.10 7.08
C PRO A 130 10.10 4.27 6.33
N ALA A 131 10.79 4.79 5.31
CA ALA A 131 10.15 5.68 4.34
C ALA A 131 9.07 4.90 3.57
N VAL A 132 7.94 5.53 3.27
CA VAL A 132 6.84 4.89 2.53
C VAL A 132 6.70 5.53 1.16
N LYS A 133 6.73 4.72 0.11
CA LYS A 133 6.60 5.18 -1.28
C LYS A 133 5.54 4.37 -2.03
N THR A 134 4.80 4.98 -2.93
CA THR A 134 3.82 4.28 -3.77
C THR A 134 4.35 4.13 -5.19
N PHE A 135 4.05 3.00 -5.82
CA PHE A 135 4.42 2.74 -7.20
C PHE A 135 3.31 2.02 -7.94
N ILE A 136 3.30 2.16 -9.27
CA ILE A 136 2.38 1.47 -10.18
C ILE A 136 3.26 0.79 -11.21
N SER A 137 3.42 -0.53 -11.07
CA SER A 137 4.33 -1.33 -11.91
C SER A 137 3.67 -1.86 -13.18
N GLY A 138 2.34 -1.80 -13.25
CA GLY A 138 1.56 -2.52 -14.26
C GLY A 138 1.42 -4.01 -13.93
N LEU A 139 1.42 -4.34 -12.64
CA LEU A 139 1.42 -5.71 -12.12
C LEU A 139 2.65 -6.54 -12.54
N LEU A 140 3.78 -5.88 -12.80
CA LEU A 140 5.04 -6.51 -13.23
C LEU A 140 6.07 -6.66 -12.10
N GLY A 141 5.85 -5.99 -10.96
CA GLY A 141 6.75 -6.03 -9.81
C GLY A 141 6.14 -6.74 -8.59
N PRO A 142 6.79 -6.67 -7.43
CA PRO A 142 6.18 -7.05 -6.15
C PRO A 142 4.96 -6.16 -5.84
N ASP A 143 3.92 -6.74 -5.23
CA ASP A 143 2.75 -6.03 -4.72
C ASP A 143 3.11 -5.11 -3.55
N LEU A 144 4.00 -5.58 -2.69
CA LEU A 144 4.60 -4.86 -1.58
C LEU A 144 6.10 -5.15 -1.52
N LEU A 145 6.88 -4.15 -1.12
CA LEU A 145 8.23 -4.35 -0.59
C LEU A 145 8.24 -3.78 0.81
N VAL A 146 8.64 -4.57 1.79
CA VAL A 146 8.73 -4.15 3.20
C VAL A 146 10.13 -4.43 3.70
N SER A 147 10.78 -3.40 4.26
CA SER A 147 12.12 -3.50 4.85
C SER A 147 12.31 -2.42 5.92
N ASP A 148 13.36 -2.55 6.72
CA ASP A 148 13.70 -1.61 7.81
C ASP A 148 13.80 -0.13 7.39
N SER A 149 14.08 0.15 6.12
CA SER A 149 14.29 1.52 5.62
C SER A 149 13.30 1.96 4.56
N LEU A 150 12.57 1.03 3.94
CA LEU A 150 11.68 1.34 2.83
C LEU A 150 10.50 0.38 2.81
N VAL A 151 9.31 0.95 2.71
CA VAL A 151 8.08 0.30 2.28
C VAL A 151 7.70 0.84 0.90
N VAL A 152 7.48 -0.05 -0.06
CA VAL A 152 6.90 0.29 -1.37
C VAL A 152 5.53 -0.33 -1.49
N LEU A 153 4.52 0.51 -1.73
CA LEU A 153 3.15 0.11 -1.96
C LEU A 153 2.89 0.04 -3.47
N GLY A 154 2.77 -1.17 -4.02
CA GLY A 154 2.29 -1.42 -5.38
C GLY A 154 0.78 -1.18 -5.46
N ILE A 155 0.36 0.09 -5.48
CA ILE A 155 -1.05 0.47 -5.33
C ILE A 155 -1.93 -0.04 -6.47
N ASP A 156 -1.34 -0.39 -7.63
CA ASP A 156 -2.01 -1.04 -8.75
C ASP A 156 -2.54 -2.44 -8.42
N TYR A 157 -1.97 -3.12 -7.43
CA TYR A 157 -2.50 -4.38 -6.92
C TYR A 157 -3.76 -4.17 -6.08
N PHE A 158 -3.85 -3.09 -5.32
CA PHE A 158 -4.87 -2.90 -4.27
C PHE A 158 -6.11 -2.11 -4.72
N VAL A 159 -6.34 -1.98 -6.04
CA VAL A 159 -7.51 -1.28 -6.58
C VAL A 159 -8.84 -1.98 -6.22
N GLY A 160 -8.81 -3.29 -5.98
CA GLY A 160 -9.99 -4.07 -5.61
C GLY A 160 -10.63 -4.82 -6.77
N LYS A 161 -11.87 -5.27 -6.54
CA LYS A 161 -12.63 -6.07 -7.53
C LYS A 161 -13.00 -5.31 -8.81
N GLN A 162 -12.98 -3.98 -8.76
CA GLN A 162 -13.34 -3.10 -9.89
C GLN A 162 -12.13 -2.74 -10.77
N ALA A 163 -10.94 -3.26 -10.48
CA ALA A 163 -9.73 -2.99 -11.26
C ALA A 163 -9.87 -3.50 -12.70
N SER A 164 -9.45 -2.69 -13.69
CA SER A 164 -9.46 -3.10 -15.10
C SER A 164 -8.49 -4.26 -15.36
N TYR A 165 -7.41 -4.33 -14.58
CA TYR A 165 -6.42 -5.39 -14.62
C TYR A 165 -6.23 -5.96 -13.22
N ARG A 166 -6.05 -7.29 -13.12
CA ARG A 166 -5.82 -8.00 -11.86
C ARG A 166 -4.75 -9.08 -12.07
N PRO A 167 -3.96 -9.40 -11.04
CA PRO A 167 -3.05 -10.54 -11.10
C PRO A 167 -3.80 -11.85 -11.40
N GLN A 168 -3.13 -12.77 -12.11
CA GLN A 168 -3.67 -14.11 -12.34
C GLN A 168 -3.47 -14.96 -11.07
N GLN A 169 -4.39 -14.83 -10.12
CA GLN A 169 -4.37 -15.52 -8.84
C GLN A 169 -5.75 -16.06 -8.48
N PRO A 170 -5.86 -17.10 -7.63
CA PRO A 170 -7.14 -17.56 -7.10
C PRO A 170 -7.92 -16.47 -6.37
N ASP A 171 -9.26 -16.56 -6.41
CA ASP A 171 -10.15 -15.54 -5.85
C ASP A 171 -9.89 -15.22 -4.37
N TYR A 172 -9.52 -16.23 -3.56
CA TYR A 172 -9.25 -16.02 -2.14
C TYR A 172 -8.01 -15.14 -1.89
N ILE A 173 -7.03 -15.15 -2.81
CA ILE A 173 -5.88 -14.23 -2.77
C ILE A 173 -6.33 -12.85 -3.23
N LEU A 174 -7.06 -12.80 -4.34
CA LEU A 174 -7.58 -11.55 -4.93
C LEU A 174 -8.51 -10.77 -3.99
N GLN A 175 -9.12 -11.41 -3.00
CA GLN A 175 -9.91 -10.73 -1.96
C GLN A 175 -9.07 -9.80 -1.08
N ARG A 176 -7.77 -10.07 -0.93
CA ARG A 176 -6.83 -9.24 -0.13
C ARG A 176 -6.27 -8.06 -0.93
N TYR A 177 -6.45 -8.06 -2.25
CA TYR A 177 -6.02 -6.98 -3.14
C TYR A 177 -7.08 -5.89 -3.24
N ASP A 178 -7.42 -5.29 -2.10
CA ASP A 178 -8.30 -4.11 -1.95
C ASP A 178 -7.66 -3.10 -0.99
N LYS A 179 -8.02 -1.81 -1.13
CA LYS A 179 -7.48 -0.68 -0.36
C LYS A 179 -7.50 -0.96 1.15
N ALA A 180 -8.58 -1.56 1.65
CA ALA A 180 -8.78 -1.84 3.08
C ALA A 180 -7.76 -2.85 3.67
N TYR A 181 -7.10 -3.66 2.83
CA TYR A 181 -6.16 -4.69 3.27
C TYR A 181 -4.70 -4.30 3.03
N MET A 182 -4.45 -3.19 2.33
CA MET A 182 -3.09 -2.77 1.97
C MET A 182 -2.23 -2.50 3.21
N VAL A 183 -2.72 -1.69 4.17
CA VAL A 183 -1.96 -1.38 5.39
C VAL A 183 -1.79 -2.61 6.28
N PRO A 184 -2.83 -3.42 6.57
CA PRO A 184 -2.64 -4.68 7.28
C PRO A 184 -1.60 -5.60 6.62
N ALA A 185 -1.54 -5.67 5.29
CA ALA A 185 -0.58 -6.49 4.58
C ALA A 185 0.88 -6.03 4.80
N VAL A 186 1.13 -4.72 4.92
CA VAL A 186 2.46 -4.20 5.26
C VAL A 186 2.94 -4.77 6.60
N PHE A 187 2.10 -4.69 7.64
CA PHE A 187 2.49 -5.13 8.99
C PHE A 187 2.58 -6.67 9.12
N LEU A 188 1.88 -7.43 8.27
CA LEU A 188 2.02 -8.88 8.20
C LEU A 188 3.35 -9.33 7.56
N GLN A 189 3.98 -8.46 6.75
CA GLN A 189 5.25 -8.75 6.08
C GLN A 189 6.47 -8.21 6.85
N LEU A 190 6.27 -7.51 7.97
CA LEU A 190 7.37 -7.12 8.86
C LEU A 190 7.97 -8.38 9.48
N SER A 191 9.21 -8.68 9.12
CA SER A 191 10.01 -9.79 9.63
C SER A 191 11.16 -9.29 10.50
#